data_AF-A0AAJ1IL98-F1
#
_entry.id   AF-A0AAJ1IL98-F1
#
_cell.length_a   1.000
_cell.length_b   1.000
_cell.length_c   1.000
_cell.angle_alpha   90.00
_cell.angle_beta   90.00
_cell.angle_gamma   90.00
#
_symmetry.space_group_name_H-M   'P 1'
#
loop_
_entity.id
_entity.type
_entity.pdbx_description
1 polymer ?
#
loop_
_entity_poly.entity_id
_entity_poly.type
_entity_poly.pdbx_seq_one_letter_code
_entity_poly.pdbx_strand_id
1 'polypeptide(L)'
;MTKIRNEIKDRIDLTKKEEEDLKLNIVDQMFDELKAIENEISKYNMEWVFSYSHDRIEEVFEAEIKGAFCSLREDKEGETIVKETNNMIHKIAKTIEKNARAFNGAKTLSTVGEIVGSFIFIMTIHELTTFFVTQYSNLISASIIVTFFAFFKIFIEQRYVSKFNRKREERVYKLSLQKTRKAFIQMFMFYLKVRRFDETHKNISGKERHKKALIFIKENHPKLEFN
;
A
#
# COMPACT_ATOMS: atom_id res chain seq x y z
N MET A 1 -6.01 14.13 9.76
CA MET A 1 -5.00 13.06 9.97
C MET A 1 -3.85 13.71 10.68
N THR A 2 -3.26 13.08 11.69
CA THR A 2 -2.07 13.65 12.33
C THR A 2 -0.94 13.66 11.30
N LYS A 3 -0.13 14.71 11.25
CA LYS A 3 1.05 14.76 10.36
C LYS A 3 2.07 13.72 10.80
N ILE A 4 2.80 13.12 9.86
CA ILE A 4 3.90 12.17 10.16
C ILE A 4 4.91 12.83 11.08
N ARG A 5 5.22 14.11 10.83
CA ARG A 5 6.10 14.90 11.69
C ARG A 5 5.65 14.88 13.15
N ASN A 6 4.37 15.10 13.42
CA ASN A 6 3.85 15.14 14.78
C ASN A 6 3.93 13.76 15.45
N GLU A 7 3.59 12.69 14.73
CA GLU A 7 3.71 11.33 15.28
C GLU A 7 5.15 10.88 15.53
N ILE A 8 6.12 11.42 14.78
CA ILE A 8 7.53 11.22 15.09
C ILE A 8 7.92 12.03 16.33
N LYS A 9 7.51 13.31 16.44
CA LYS A 9 7.77 14.18 17.59
C LYS A 9 7.24 13.60 18.91
N ASP A 10 6.08 12.98 18.87
CA ASP A 10 5.48 12.35 20.05
C ASP A 10 6.32 11.16 20.58
N ARG A 11 7.28 10.67 19.80
CA ARG A 11 8.10 9.48 20.12
C ARG A 11 9.58 9.79 20.24
N ILE A 12 10.08 10.78 19.50
CA ILE A 12 11.48 11.21 19.43
C ILE A 12 11.50 12.72 19.24
N ASP A 13 12.20 13.43 20.13
CA ASP A 13 12.44 14.87 19.98
C ASP A 13 13.26 15.15 18.72
N LEU A 14 12.68 15.83 17.73
CA LEU A 14 13.34 16.17 16.47
C LEU A 14 14.09 17.50 16.58
N THR A 15 15.35 17.52 16.16
CA THR A 15 16.07 18.78 15.93
C THR A 15 15.63 19.42 14.61
N LYS A 16 15.77 20.74 14.47
CA LYS A 16 15.44 21.45 13.22
C LYS A 16 16.19 20.88 12.01
N LYS A 17 17.47 20.54 12.18
CA LYS A 17 18.31 19.96 11.15
C LYS A 17 17.81 18.59 10.69
N GLU A 18 17.37 17.74 11.62
CA GLU A 18 16.79 16.43 11.27
C GLU A 18 15.45 16.56 10.54
N GLU A 19 14.63 17.57 10.86
CA GLU A 19 13.40 17.83 10.10
C GLU A 19 13.68 18.23 8.65
N GLU A 20 14.70 19.06 8.45
CA GLU A 20 15.13 19.54 7.12
C GLU A 20 15.75 18.40 6.30
N ASP A 21 16.66 17.61 6.91
CA ASP A 21 17.35 16.51 6.24
C ASP A 21 16.40 15.37 5.81
N LEU A 22 15.35 15.11 6.61
CA LEU A 22 14.37 14.06 6.33
C LEU A 22 13.27 14.47 5.34
N LYS A 23 13.21 15.75 4.97
CA LYS A 23 12.19 16.32 4.07
C LYS A 23 10.76 15.88 4.45
N LEU A 24 10.46 15.86 5.76
CA LEU A 24 9.18 15.39 6.30
C LEU A 24 7.98 16.20 5.77
N ASN A 25 8.21 17.44 5.35
CA ASN A 25 7.23 18.26 4.67
C ASN A 25 6.73 17.65 3.35
N ILE A 26 7.61 17.06 2.54
CA ILE A 26 7.23 16.46 1.25
C ILE A 26 6.40 15.19 1.48
N VAL A 27 6.78 14.38 2.48
CA VAL A 27 6.03 13.18 2.84
C VAL A 27 4.66 13.54 3.44
N ASP A 28 4.60 14.56 4.30
CA ASP A 28 3.32 15.07 4.83
C ASP A 28 2.41 15.56 3.69
N GLN A 29 2.96 16.32 2.73
CA GLN A 29 2.23 16.79 1.55
C GLN A 29 1.67 15.64 0.72
N MET A 30 2.48 14.62 0.44
CA MET A 30 2.03 13.41 -0.25
C MET A 30 0.84 12.76 0.47
N PHE A 31 0.92 12.54 1.78
CA PHE A 31 -0.21 11.93 2.50
C PHE A 31 -1.43 12.84 2.58
N ASP A 32 -1.25 14.16 2.62
CA ASP A 32 -2.35 15.13 2.55
C ASP A 32 -3.05 15.06 1.17
N GLU A 33 -2.28 14.98 0.07
CA GLU A 33 -2.80 14.76 -1.29
C GLU A 33 -3.61 13.45 -1.39
N LEU A 34 -3.01 12.33 -0.96
CA LEU A 34 -3.67 11.01 -1.02
C LEU A 34 -4.91 10.96 -0.13
N LYS A 35 -4.90 11.69 0.98
CA LYS A 35 -6.08 11.80 1.85
C LYS A 35 -7.17 12.67 1.24
N ALA A 36 -6.84 13.72 0.50
CA ALA A 36 -7.84 14.49 -0.23
C ALA A 36 -8.57 13.59 -1.25
N ILE A 37 -7.82 12.71 -1.94
CA ILE A 37 -8.39 11.69 -2.82
C ILE A 37 -9.24 10.69 -2.02
N GLU A 38 -8.79 10.22 -0.85
CA GLU A 38 -9.55 9.33 0.04
C GLU A 38 -10.91 9.93 0.44
N ASN A 39 -10.94 11.23 0.76
CA ASN A 39 -12.15 11.94 1.20
C ASN A 39 -13.16 12.11 0.04
N GLU A 40 -12.66 12.22 -1.19
CA GLU A 40 -13.47 12.39 -2.40
C GLU A 40 -13.47 11.14 -3.29
N ILE A 41 -13.19 9.96 -2.71
CA ILE A 41 -12.94 8.72 -3.46
C ILE A 41 -14.13 8.27 -4.33
N SER A 42 -15.33 8.76 -4.01
CA SER A 42 -16.55 8.55 -4.79
C SER A 42 -16.52 9.25 -6.16
N LYS A 43 -15.73 10.31 -6.33
CA LYS A 43 -15.61 11.09 -7.57
C LYS A 43 -14.64 10.48 -8.58
N TYR A 44 -13.74 9.61 -8.11
CA TYR A 44 -12.65 9.07 -8.93
C TYR A 44 -12.92 7.62 -9.32
N ASN A 45 -12.29 7.19 -10.43
CA ASN A 45 -12.14 5.79 -10.76
C ASN A 45 -11.11 5.16 -9.80
N MET A 46 -11.46 4.04 -9.16
CA MET A 46 -10.55 3.37 -8.22
C MET A 46 -9.22 2.97 -8.88
N GLU A 47 -9.24 2.48 -10.12
CA GLU A 47 -8.02 2.14 -10.86
C GLU A 47 -7.05 3.33 -10.95
N TRP A 48 -7.58 4.51 -11.27
CA TRP A 48 -6.79 5.73 -11.28
C TRP A 48 -6.29 6.11 -9.88
N VAL A 49 -7.16 6.05 -8.86
CA VAL A 49 -6.80 6.38 -7.46
C VAL A 49 -5.60 5.56 -7.00
N PHE A 50 -5.61 4.27 -7.29
CA PHE A 50 -4.53 3.38 -6.89
C PHE A 50 -3.27 3.55 -7.72
N SER A 51 -3.36 3.72 -9.04
CA SER A 51 -2.19 4.00 -9.89
C SER A 51 -1.52 5.30 -9.47
N TYR A 52 -2.30 6.38 -9.33
CA TYR A 52 -1.80 7.67 -8.88
C TYR A 52 -1.11 7.57 -7.51
N SER A 53 -1.75 6.86 -6.57
CA SER A 53 -1.17 6.68 -5.23
C SER A 53 0.13 5.90 -5.25
N HIS A 54 0.22 4.87 -6.08
CA HIS A 54 1.44 4.10 -6.29
C HIS A 54 2.56 4.99 -6.80
N ASP A 55 2.33 5.66 -7.92
CA ASP A 55 3.34 6.47 -8.59
C ASP A 55 3.81 7.61 -7.69
N ARG A 56 2.89 8.24 -6.95
CA ARG A 56 3.24 9.30 -6.00
C ARG A 56 4.08 8.81 -4.82
N ILE A 57 3.74 7.63 -4.26
CA ILE A 57 4.52 7.03 -3.17
C ILE A 57 5.92 6.63 -3.65
N GLU A 58 6.01 6.04 -4.84
CA GLU A 58 7.27 5.63 -5.45
C GLU A 58 8.15 6.84 -5.77
N GLU A 59 7.58 7.90 -6.37
CA GLU A 59 8.27 9.15 -6.69
C GLU A 59 8.90 9.76 -5.42
N VAL A 60 8.12 9.94 -4.35
CA VAL A 60 8.63 10.50 -3.09
C VAL A 60 9.68 9.58 -2.45
N PHE A 61 9.49 8.27 -2.55
CA PHE A 61 10.46 7.31 -2.02
C PHE A 61 11.81 7.39 -2.76
N GLU A 62 11.80 7.36 -4.08
CA GLU A 62 13.01 7.37 -4.92
C GLU A 62 13.70 8.73 -4.91
N ALA A 63 12.96 9.83 -5.05
CA ALA A 63 13.53 11.18 -5.14
C ALA A 63 14.03 11.71 -3.80
N GLU A 64 13.29 11.48 -2.71
CA GLU A 64 13.52 12.20 -1.45
C GLU A 64 14.14 11.31 -0.38
N ILE A 65 13.66 10.06 -0.27
CA ILE A 65 14.05 9.16 0.82
C ILE A 65 15.31 8.38 0.47
N LYS A 66 15.38 7.77 -0.72
CA LYS A 66 16.53 6.96 -1.10
C LYS A 66 17.83 7.74 -1.04
N GLY A 67 17.83 8.99 -1.52
CA GLY A 67 18.98 9.88 -1.49
C GLY A 67 19.42 10.27 -0.07
N ALA A 68 18.48 10.72 0.78
CA ALA A 68 18.78 11.17 2.15
C ALA A 68 19.38 10.06 3.06
N PHE A 69 19.15 8.80 2.70
CA PHE A 69 19.63 7.67 3.49
C PHE A 69 20.91 7.04 2.89
N CYS A 70 21.15 7.21 1.58
CA CYS A 70 22.38 6.75 0.93
C CYS A 70 23.62 7.60 1.27
N SER A 71 23.43 8.84 1.74
CA SER A 71 24.50 9.78 2.11
C SER A 71 25.30 9.39 3.36
N LEU A 72 24.90 8.37 4.12
CA LEU A 72 25.62 7.89 5.31
C LEU A 72 26.95 7.15 5.00
N ARG A 73 27.42 7.12 3.74
CA ARG A 73 28.45 6.20 3.21
C ARG A 73 29.92 6.55 3.42
N GLU A 74 30.28 7.67 4.04
CA GLU A 74 31.62 8.25 3.88
C GLU A 74 32.79 7.58 4.65
N ASP A 75 32.64 6.44 5.35
CA ASP A 75 33.77 5.74 5.98
C ASP A 75 33.65 4.19 6.01
N LYS A 76 34.80 3.49 5.91
CA LYS A 76 34.90 2.01 5.89
C LYS A 76 34.32 1.32 7.13
N GLU A 77 34.32 1.99 8.28
CA GLU A 77 33.73 1.47 9.53
C GLU A 77 32.22 1.78 9.64
N GLY A 78 31.79 2.87 9.01
CA GLY A 78 30.37 3.18 8.80
C GLY A 78 29.69 2.20 7.84
N GLU A 79 30.45 1.51 7.00
CA GLU A 79 29.95 0.61 5.95
C GLU A 79 29.02 -0.50 6.47
N THR A 80 29.24 -1.06 7.67
CA THR A 80 28.32 -2.07 8.23
C THR A 80 27.01 -1.46 8.73
N ILE A 81 27.09 -0.33 9.46
CA ILE A 81 25.89 0.37 9.95
C ILE A 81 25.06 0.84 8.77
N VAL A 82 25.73 1.38 7.75
CA VAL A 82 25.16 1.78 6.47
C VAL A 82 24.57 0.58 5.73
N LYS A 83 25.26 -0.57 5.69
CA LYS A 83 24.75 -1.78 5.04
C LYS A 83 23.52 -2.35 5.73
N GLU A 84 23.50 -2.41 7.06
CA GLU A 84 22.33 -2.87 7.83
C GLU A 84 21.17 -1.89 7.73
N THR A 85 21.45 -0.58 7.72
CA THR A 85 20.45 0.47 7.51
C THR A 85 19.89 0.41 6.09
N ASN A 86 20.74 0.23 5.08
CA ASN A 86 20.35 -0.01 3.68
C ASN A 86 19.52 -1.27 3.52
N ASN A 87 19.88 -2.38 4.18
CA ASN A 87 19.09 -3.59 4.17
C ASN A 87 17.69 -3.36 4.77
N MET A 88 17.57 -2.51 5.80
CA MET A 88 16.27 -2.13 6.35
C MET A 88 15.48 -1.19 5.44
N ILE A 89 16.11 -0.16 4.89
CA ILE A 89 15.52 0.72 3.88
C ILE A 89 14.98 -0.13 2.73
N HIS A 90 15.77 -1.10 2.26
CA HIS A 90 15.37 -2.03 1.21
C HIS A 90 14.17 -2.92 1.62
N LYS A 91 14.15 -3.46 2.85
CA LYS A 91 12.99 -4.22 3.38
C LYS A 91 11.72 -3.37 3.44
N ILE A 92 11.84 -2.09 3.79
CA ILE A 92 10.73 -1.14 3.87
C ILE A 92 10.27 -0.72 2.47
N ALA A 93 11.19 -0.44 1.55
CA ALA A 93 10.91 -0.19 0.13
C ALA A 93 10.11 -1.35 -0.48
N LYS A 94 10.59 -2.58 -0.25
CA LYS A 94 9.92 -3.81 -0.67
C LYS A 94 8.53 -3.98 -0.03
N THR A 95 8.31 -3.42 1.16
CA THR A 95 6.99 -3.42 1.82
C THR A 95 6.02 -2.48 1.12
N ILE A 96 6.48 -1.28 0.75
CA ILE A 96 5.70 -0.31 -0.03
C ILE A 96 5.31 -0.95 -1.38
N GLU A 97 6.27 -1.55 -2.08
CA GLU A 97 6.05 -2.28 -3.32
C GLU A 97 5.11 -3.49 -3.13
N LYS A 98 5.22 -4.22 -2.01
CA LYS A 98 4.31 -5.34 -1.68
C LYS A 98 2.89 -4.84 -1.44
N ASN A 99 2.70 -3.70 -0.78
CA ASN A 99 1.37 -3.11 -0.55
C ASN A 99 0.75 -2.66 -1.88
N ALA A 100 1.55 -2.10 -2.78
CA ALA A 100 1.12 -1.79 -4.14
C ALA A 100 0.75 -3.05 -4.93
N ARG A 101 1.54 -4.13 -4.83
CA ARG A 101 1.23 -5.43 -5.45
C ARG A 101 -0.01 -6.09 -4.85
N ALA A 102 -0.22 -5.98 -3.54
CA ALA A 102 -1.42 -6.49 -2.88
C ALA A 102 -2.69 -5.81 -3.41
N PHE A 103 -2.59 -4.53 -3.79
CA PHE A 103 -3.67 -3.86 -4.50
C PHE A 103 -3.92 -4.47 -5.89
N ASN A 104 -2.87 -4.65 -6.71
CA ASN A 104 -3.02 -5.32 -8.02
C ASN A 104 -3.62 -6.73 -7.88
N GLY A 105 -3.25 -7.46 -6.83
CA GLY A 105 -3.87 -8.75 -6.49
C GLY A 105 -5.36 -8.64 -6.15
N ALA A 106 -5.77 -7.61 -5.41
CA ALA A 106 -7.18 -7.37 -5.10
C ALA A 106 -8.01 -7.07 -6.37
N LYS A 107 -7.45 -6.32 -7.34
CA LYS A 107 -8.06 -6.08 -8.65
C LYS A 107 -8.25 -7.38 -9.42
N THR A 108 -7.19 -8.18 -9.59
CA THR A 108 -7.27 -9.47 -10.28
C THR A 108 -8.30 -10.39 -9.65
N LEU A 109 -8.36 -10.43 -8.31
CA LEU A 109 -9.34 -11.24 -7.60
C LEU A 109 -10.79 -10.75 -7.82
N SER A 110 -11.00 -9.43 -7.94
CA SER A 110 -12.30 -8.85 -8.29
C SER A 110 -12.72 -9.27 -9.69
N THR A 111 -11.83 -9.14 -10.68
CA THR A 111 -12.08 -9.55 -12.07
C THR A 111 -12.37 -11.05 -12.18
N VAL A 112 -11.61 -11.90 -11.48
CA VAL A 112 -11.88 -13.35 -11.43
C VAL A 112 -13.25 -13.62 -10.80
N GLY A 113 -13.59 -12.91 -9.72
CA GLY A 113 -14.91 -13.01 -9.09
C GLY A 113 -16.05 -12.62 -10.04
N GLU A 114 -15.88 -11.58 -10.85
CA GLU A 114 -16.84 -11.15 -11.87
C GLU A 114 -17.00 -12.20 -12.99
N ILE A 115 -15.90 -12.80 -13.43
CA ILE A 115 -15.91 -13.89 -14.43
C ILE A 115 -16.65 -15.11 -13.87
N VAL A 116 -16.32 -15.56 -12.66
CA VAL A 116 -16.96 -16.71 -12.01
C VAL A 116 -18.44 -16.44 -11.76
N GLY A 117 -18.78 -15.25 -11.27
CA GLY A 117 -20.18 -14.83 -11.08
C GLY A 117 -20.96 -14.82 -12.39
N SER A 118 -20.39 -14.26 -13.46
CA SER A 118 -20.97 -14.29 -14.80
C SER A 118 -21.18 -15.72 -15.30
N PHE A 119 -20.20 -16.60 -15.10
CA PHE A 119 -20.30 -18.00 -15.51
C PHE A 119 -21.43 -18.74 -14.78
N ILE A 120 -21.52 -18.62 -13.45
CA ILE A 120 -22.61 -19.20 -12.66
C ILE A 120 -23.96 -18.70 -13.18
N PHE A 121 -24.08 -17.40 -13.44
CA PHE A 121 -25.32 -16.83 -13.98
C PHE A 121 -25.69 -17.40 -15.34
N ILE A 122 -24.74 -17.48 -16.29
CA ILE A 122 -24.97 -18.06 -17.62
C ILE A 122 -25.43 -19.51 -17.50
N MET A 123 -24.81 -20.30 -16.63
CA MET A 123 -25.20 -21.69 -16.38
C MET A 123 -26.62 -21.79 -15.82
N THR A 124 -26.98 -20.96 -14.82
CA THR A 124 -28.35 -20.92 -14.28
C THR A 124 -29.38 -20.54 -15.35
N ILE A 125 -29.07 -19.57 -16.22
CA ILE A 125 -29.95 -19.18 -17.32
C ILE A 125 -30.13 -20.32 -18.31
N HIS A 126 -29.04 -21.01 -18.66
CA HIS A 126 -29.06 -22.14 -19.57
C HIS A 126 -29.93 -23.29 -19.03
N GLU A 127 -29.77 -23.67 -17.76
CA GLU A 127 -30.58 -24.71 -17.12
C GLU A 127 -32.07 -24.34 -17.06
N LEU A 128 -32.38 -23.11 -16.63
CA LEU A 128 -33.76 -22.63 -16.55
C LEU A 128 -34.41 -22.59 -17.95
N THR A 129 -33.70 -22.09 -18.96
CA THR A 129 -34.20 -22.06 -20.33
C THR A 129 -34.45 -23.47 -20.86
N THR A 130 -33.55 -24.42 -20.60
CA THR A 130 -33.70 -25.81 -21.02
C THR A 130 -34.92 -26.46 -20.37
N PHE A 131 -35.14 -26.22 -19.07
CA PHE A 131 -36.32 -26.67 -18.34
C PHE A 131 -37.62 -26.09 -18.93
N PHE A 132 -37.65 -24.79 -19.25
CA PHE A 132 -38.82 -24.16 -19.85
C PHE A 132 -39.09 -24.63 -21.28
N VAL A 133 -38.07 -24.83 -22.11
CA VAL A 133 -38.23 -25.33 -23.49
C VAL A 133 -38.74 -26.77 -23.51
N THR A 134 -38.24 -27.62 -22.61
CA THR A 134 -38.68 -29.01 -22.50
C THR A 134 -40.11 -29.14 -21.96
N GLN A 135 -40.53 -28.25 -21.05
CA GLN A 135 -41.90 -28.21 -20.50
C GLN A 135 -42.90 -27.48 -21.41
N TYR A 136 -42.46 -26.43 -22.12
CA TYR A 136 -43.29 -25.54 -22.91
C TYR A 136 -42.71 -25.40 -24.33
N SER A 137 -43.36 -26.08 -25.28
CA SER A 137 -42.97 -26.29 -26.68
C SER A 137 -42.90 -25.02 -27.57
N ASN A 138 -42.31 -23.91 -27.12
CA ASN A 138 -42.23 -22.69 -27.95
C ASN A 138 -40.85 -22.01 -27.87
N LEU A 139 -40.19 -21.92 -29.03
CA LEU A 139 -38.91 -21.24 -29.24
C LEU A 139 -38.97 -19.75 -28.82
N ILE A 140 -40.14 -19.12 -29.00
CA ILE A 140 -40.41 -17.72 -28.62
C ILE A 140 -40.27 -17.52 -27.10
N SER A 141 -40.67 -18.51 -26.30
CA SER A 141 -40.54 -18.48 -24.84
C SER A 141 -39.07 -18.46 -24.42
N ALA A 142 -38.21 -19.23 -25.09
CA ALA A 142 -36.78 -19.29 -24.81
C ALA A 142 -36.07 -17.97 -25.09
N SER A 143 -36.36 -17.33 -26.24
CA SER A 143 -35.75 -16.06 -26.62
C SER A 143 -36.09 -14.93 -25.64
N ILE A 144 -37.35 -14.86 -25.20
CA ILE A 144 -37.81 -13.87 -24.21
C ILE A 144 -37.17 -14.12 -22.85
N ILE A 145 -37.06 -15.38 -22.42
CA ILE A 145 -36.43 -15.79 -21.16
C ILE A 145 -34.94 -15.41 -21.16
N VAL A 146 -34.19 -15.74 -22.22
CA VAL A 146 -32.77 -15.38 -22.35
C VAL A 146 -32.59 -13.86 -22.32
N THR A 147 -33.44 -13.12 -23.02
CA THR A 147 -33.40 -11.65 -23.04
C THR A 147 -33.67 -11.05 -21.65
N PHE A 148 -34.72 -11.52 -20.96
CA PHE A 148 -35.02 -11.12 -19.59
C PHE A 148 -33.85 -11.38 -18.65
N PHE A 149 -33.26 -12.57 -18.72
CA PHE A 149 -32.13 -12.92 -17.87
C PHE A 149 -30.86 -12.13 -18.19
N ALA A 150 -30.61 -11.79 -19.46
CA ALA A 150 -29.53 -10.90 -19.83
C ALA A 150 -29.71 -9.50 -19.21
N PHE A 151 -30.93 -8.94 -19.27
CA PHE A 151 -31.25 -7.68 -18.59
C PHE A 151 -31.14 -7.79 -17.07
N PHE A 152 -31.60 -8.90 -16.49
CA PHE A 152 -31.52 -9.16 -15.06
C PHE A 152 -30.07 -9.29 -14.57
N LYS A 153 -29.19 -9.93 -15.37
CA LYS A 153 -27.74 -9.98 -15.12
C LYS A 153 -27.14 -8.58 -15.11
N ILE A 154 -27.39 -7.77 -16.15
CA ILE A 154 -26.91 -6.39 -16.23
C ILE A 154 -27.39 -5.58 -15.02
N PHE A 155 -28.66 -5.76 -14.63
CA PHE A 155 -29.23 -5.10 -13.46
C PHE A 155 -28.52 -5.50 -12.16
N ILE A 156 -28.28 -6.80 -11.93
CA ILE A 156 -27.57 -7.28 -10.74
C ILE A 156 -26.12 -6.79 -10.70
N GLU A 157 -25.42 -6.86 -11.83
CA GLU A 157 -24.03 -6.42 -11.94
C GLU A 157 -23.89 -4.93 -11.60
N GLN A 158 -24.75 -4.08 -12.20
CA GLN A 158 -24.73 -2.65 -11.93
C GLN A 158 -25.21 -2.28 -10.53
N ARG A 159 -26.23 -2.97 -10.00
CA ARG A 159 -26.87 -2.59 -8.72
C ARG A 159 -26.11 -3.10 -7.50
N TYR A 160 -25.62 -4.34 -7.54
CA TYR A 160 -25.09 -5.04 -6.37
C TYR A 160 -23.59 -5.32 -6.48
N VAL A 161 -23.13 -5.93 -7.58
CA VAL A 161 -21.73 -6.36 -7.72
C VAL A 161 -20.80 -5.14 -7.78
N SER A 162 -21.10 -4.17 -8.65
CA SER A 162 -20.30 -2.94 -8.78
C SER A 162 -20.20 -2.18 -7.45
N LYS A 163 -21.33 -2.03 -6.74
CA LYS A 163 -21.38 -1.34 -5.45
C LYS A 163 -20.61 -2.08 -4.35
N PHE A 164 -20.66 -3.41 -4.35
CA PHE A 164 -19.92 -4.24 -3.40
C PHE A 164 -18.41 -4.21 -3.67
N ASN A 165 -18.00 -4.38 -4.94
CA ASN A 165 -16.61 -4.32 -5.37
C ASN A 165 -16.00 -2.96 -5.03
N ARG A 166 -16.71 -1.87 -5.34
CA ARG A 166 -16.25 -0.52 -5.00
C ARG A 166 -16.02 -0.32 -3.49
N LYS A 167 -16.96 -0.74 -2.64
CA LYS A 167 -16.77 -0.67 -1.17
C LYS A 167 -15.56 -1.48 -0.68
N ARG A 168 -15.32 -2.63 -1.31
CA ARG A 168 -14.18 -3.49 -0.98
C ARG A 168 -12.86 -2.82 -1.40
N GLU A 169 -12.80 -2.28 -2.61
CA GLU A 169 -11.66 -1.52 -3.12
C GLU A 169 -11.37 -0.30 -2.26
N GLU A 170 -12.38 0.49 -1.90
CA GLU A 170 -12.24 1.63 -0.98
C GLU A 170 -11.68 1.20 0.37
N ARG A 171 -12.14 0.07 0.93
CA ARG A 171 -11.61 -0.46 2.20
C ARG A 171 -10.14 -0.86 2.06
N VAL A 172 -9.80 -1.56 0.98
CA VAL A 172 -8.41 -1.96 0.70
C VAL A 172 -7.53 -0.71 0.57
N TYR A 173 -8.00 0.32 -0.14
CA TYR A 173 -7.29 1.59 -0.29
C TYR A 173 -6.95 2.21 1.07
N LYS A 174 -7.96 2.39 1.92
CA LYS A 174 -7.80 3.01 3.24
C LYS A 174 -6.82 2.25 4.13
N LEU A 175 -6.95 0.92 4.16
CA LEU A 175 -6.05 0.07 4.94
C LEU A 175 -4.62 0.14 4.40
N SER A 176 -4.44 0.10 3.09
CA SER A 176 -3.12 0.21 2.45
C SER A 176 -2.46 1.56 2.69
N LEU A 177 -3.21 2.66 2.62
CA LEU A 177 -2.70 4.00 2.90
C LEU A 177 -2.23 4.13 4.37
N GLN A 178 -3.02 3.60 5.31
CA GLN A 178 -2.66 3.55 6.73
C GLN A 178 -1.42 2.70 6.99
N LYS A 179 -1.35 1.49 6.39
CA LYS A 179 -0.18 0.59 6.51
C LYS A 179 1.07 1.25 5.95
N THR A 180 0.96 1.91 4.80
CA THR A 180 2.07 2.64 4.17
C THR A 180 2.56 3.77 5.08
N ARG A 181 1.64 4.58 5.63
CA ARG A 181 2.03 5.65 6.55
C ARG A 181 2.78 5.15 7.78
N LYS A 182 2.30 4.07 8.41
CA LYS A 182 2.98 3.46 9.56
C LYS A 182 4.40 3.01 9.20
N ALA A 183 4.58 2.47 8.00
CA ALA A 183 5.90 2.08 7.50
C ALA A 183 6.84 3.28 7.33
N PHE A 184 6.36 4.41 6.78
CA PHE A 184 7.15 5.66 6.70
C PHE A 184 7.57 6.17 8.09
N ILE A 185 6.66 6.18 9.06
CA ILE A 185 6.98 6.61 10.43
C ILE A 185 8.05 5.70 11.05
N GLN A 186 7.88 4.38 10.95
CA GLN A 186 8.85 3.42 11.46
C GLN A 186 10.23 3.57 10.80
N MET A 187 10.25 3.83 9.49
CA MET A 187 11.46 4.08 8.72
C MET A 187 12.21 5.32 9.21
N PHE A 188 11.52 6.45 9.32
CA PHE A 188 12.14 7.69 9.79
C PHE A 188 12.63 7.59 11.23
N MET A 189 11.83 7.01 12.13
CA MET A 189 12.27 6.78 13.51
C MET A 189 13.52 5.89 13.59
N PHE A 190 13.54 4.82 12.80
CA PHE A 190 14.70 3.92 12.78
C PHE A 190 15.95 4.63 12.25
N TYR A 191 15.82 5.39 11.17
CA TYR A 191 16.94 6.19 10.64
C TYR A 191 17.47 7.20 11.65
N LEU A 192 16.59 7.95 12.33
CA LEU A 192 17.00 8.91 13.35
C LEU A 192 17.76 8.25 14.48
N LYS A 193 17.26 7.09 14.95
CA LYS A 193 17.93 6.27 15.97
C LYS A 193 19.33 5.84 15.53
N VAL A 194 19.47 5.35 14.30
CA VAL A 194 20.77 4.92 13.76
C VAL A 194 21.71 6.11 13.62
N ARG A 195 21.24 7.23 13.04
CA ARG A 195 22.07 8.43 12.83
C ARG A 195 22.59 8.99 14.14
N ARG A 196 21.73 9.13 15.15
CA ARG A 196 22.14 9.60 16.49
C ARG A 196 23.11 8.65 17.17
N PHE A 197 22.89 7.34 17.03
CA PHE A 197 23.84 6.34 17.52
C PHE A 197 25.22 6.52 16.87
N ASP A 198 25.25 6.71 15.55
CA ASP A 198 26.47 6.92 14.78
C ASP A 198 27.23 8.16 15.23
N GLU A 199 26.53 9.30 15.38
CA GLU A 199 27.10 10.56 15.87
C GLU A 199 27.67 10.44 17.29
N THR A 200 26.94 9.77 18.20
CA THR A 200 27.34 9.60 19.61
C THR A 200 28.59 8.71 19.76
N HIS A 201 28.78 7.73 18.86
CA HIS A 201 29.86 6.75 18.94
C HIS A 201 31.00 7.02 17.96
N LYS A 202 31.05 8.21 17.34
CA LYS A 202 32.04 8.59 16.32
C LYS A 202 33.49 8.52 16.82
N ASN A 203 33.72 8.72 18.11
CA ASN A 203 35.05 8.80 18.72
C ASN A 203 35.57 7.44 19.27
N ILE A 204 34.83 6.36 19.06
CA ILE A 204 35.20 5.02 19.56
C ILE A 204 35.86 4.24 18.42
N SER A 205 36.80 3.35 18.74
CA SER A 205 37.43 2.47 17.75
C SER A 205 36.38 1.71 16.92
N GLY A 206 36.62 1.55 15.61
CA GLY A 206 35.66 0.95 14.69
C GLY A 206 35.17 -0.43 15.03
N LYS A 207 36.07 -1.27 15.57
CA LYS A 207 35.73 -2.65 15.94
C LYS A 207 34.69 -2.69 17.08
N GLU A 208 34.81 -1.76 18.02
CA GLU A 208 33.90 -1.66 19.15
C GLU A 208 32.61 -0.91 18.80
N ARG A 209 32.72 0.13 17.95
CA ARG A 209 31.58 0.82 17.34
C ARG A 209 30.70 -0.16 16.55
N HIS A 210 31.31 -1.03 15.74
CA HIS A 210 30.63 -2.06 14.97
C HIS A 210 29.86 -3.04 15.86
N LYS A 211 30.50 -3.56 16.93
CA LYS A 211 29.84 -4.48 17.87
C LYS A 211 28.64 -3.82 18.55
N LYS A 212 28.79 -2.57 19.01
CA LYS A 212 27.70 -1.82 19.64
C LYS A 212 26.57 -1.51 18.64
N ALA A 213 26.90 -1.21 17.39
CA ALA A 213 25.91 -0.95 16.35
C ALA A 213 25.06 -2.18 16.03
N LEU A 214 25.67 -3.37 15.91
CA LEU A 214 24.92 -4.61 15.68
C LEU A 214 23.92 -4.92 16.81
N ILE A 215 24.32 -4.67 18.06
CA ILE A 215 23.45 -4.82 19.23
C ILE A 215 22.32 -3.80 19.18
N PHE A 216 22.64 -2.52 18.98
CA PHE A 216 21.66 -1.43 18.90
C PHE A 216 20.63 -1.66 17.80
N ILE A 217 21.09 -2.07 16.62
CA ILE A 217 20.25 -2.41 15.47
C ILE A 217 19.35 -3.58 15.85
N LYS A 218 19.86 -4.65 16.47
CA LYS A 218 19.03 -5.80 16.87
C LYS A 218 17.96 -5.44 17.91
N GLU A 219 18.25 -4.51 18.82
CA GLU A 219 17.35 -4.05 19.87
C GLU A 219 16.31 -3.04 19.37
N ASN A 220 16.67 -2.21 18.38
CA ASN A 220 15.85 -1.12 17.87
C ASN A 220 15.26 -1.41 16.48
N HIS A 221 15.59 -2.55 15.87
CA HIS A 221 15.01 -2.98 14.60
C HIS A 221 13.49 -2.97 14.79
N PRO A 222 12.74 -2.18 14.00
CA PRO A 222 11.30 -2.29 14.05
C PRO A 222 10.95 -3.73 13.67
N LYS A 223 10.32 -4.47 14.60
CA LYS A 223 9.54 -5.64 14.19
C LYS A 223 8.41 -5.05 13.36
N LEU A 224 8.54 -5.16 12.05
CA LEU A 224 7.47 -4.79 11.15
C LEU A 224 6.36 -5.82 11.36
N GLU A 225 5.47 -5.55 12.30
CA GLU A 225 4.31 -6.39 12.57
C GLU A 225 3.32 -6.18 11.41
N PHE A 226 3.34 -7.15 10.50
CA PHE A 226 2.55 -7.14 9.28
C PHE A 226 1.27 -7.99 9.40
N ASN A 227 0.64 -7.98 10.58
CA ASN A 227 -0.68 -8.59 10.76
C ASN A 227 -1.75 -7.86 9.92
#